data_AF-A0A978TUG7-F1
#
_entry.id   AF-A0A978TUG7-F1
#
_cell.length_a   1.000
_cell.length_b   1.000
_cell.length_c   1.000
_cell.angle_alpha   90.00
_cell.angle_beta   90.00
_cell.angle_gamma   90.00
#
_symmetry.space_group_name_H-M   'P 1'
#
loop_
_entity.id
_entity.type
_entity.pdbx_description
1 polymer ?
#
loop_
_entity_poly.entity_id
_entity_poly.type
_entity_poly.pdbx_seq_one_letter_code
_entity_poly.pdbx_strand_id
1 'polypeptide(L)'
;MIVRVFFHHGISSTYLANSGIPFFTQSITYQFYLLIPILVIEAYIHRKILKLGIGRSLSIALSTNIFSTLLGGTFFVLLSSSYCCLSYSFPLLPLELMVTLVPMFLMSVLLEAALGHLALKQVDRSQILPSFVRANIFSYIMLETLAIAQLIKGYIEGRG
;
A
#
# COMPACT_ATOMS: atom_id res chain seq x y z
N MET A 1 27.92 -28.52 -32.34
CA MET A 1 28.15 -27.36 -31.44
C MET A 1 27.09 -26.27 -31.69
N ILE A 2 25.79 -26.60 -31.57
CA ILE A 2 24.68 -25.62 -31.74
C ILE A 2 23.57 -25.83 -30.68
N VAL A 3 23.58 -26.93 -29.93
CA VAL A 3 22.50 -27.27 -28.96
C VAL A 3 22.74 -26.70 -27.55
N ARG A 4 23.95 -26.20 -27.23
CA ARG A 4 24.27 -25.67 -25.88
C ARG A 4 23.95 -24.21 -25.64
N VAL A 5 23.65 -23.42 -26.68
CA VAL A 5 23.38 -21.97 -26.52
C VAL A 5 21.91 -21.69 -26.20
N PHE A 6 20.98 -22.58 -26.57
CA PHE A 6 19.55 -22.39 -26.32
C PHE A 6 19.11 -22.67 -24.88
N PHE A 7 19.87 -23.47 -24.12
CA PHE A 7 19.49 -23.83 -22.76
C PHE A 7 19.80 -22.76 -21.71
N HIS A 8 20.70 -21.81 -21.98
CA HIS A 8 21.05 -20.80 -20.97
C HIS A 8 20.06 -19.63 -20.88
N HIS A 9 19.27 -19.36 -21.92
CA HIS A 9 18.23 -18.32 -21.90
C HIS A 9 16.88 -18.81 -21.35
N GLY A 10 16.60 -20.12 -21.39
CA GLY A 10 15.35 -20.69 -20.86
C GLY A 10 15.32 -20.81 -19.33
N ILE A 11 16.47 -20.90 -18.67
CA ILE A 11 16.56 -21.12 -17.21
C ILE A 11 16.43 -19.78 -16.45
N SER A 12 16.95 -18.68 -16.99
CA SER A 12 16.80 -17.35 -16.36
C SER A 12 15.38 -16.80 -16.46
N SER A 13 14.66 -17.13 -17.53
CA SER A 13 13.25 -16.72 -17.71
C SER A 13 12.31 -17.41 -16.73
N THR A 14 12.51 -18.70 -16.44
CA THR A 14 11.67 -19.43 -15.49
C THR A 14 11.96 -19.07 -14.04
N TYR A 15 13.21 -18.72 -13.69
CA TYR A 15 13.55 -18.16 -12.37
C TYR A 15 12.98 -16.75 -12.15
N LEU A 16 12.94 -15.90 -13.19
CA LEU A 16 12.29 -14.59 -13.12
C LEU A 16 10.76 -14.71 -13.12
N ALA A 17 10.20 -15.69 -13.83
CA ALA A 17 8.76 -15.95 -13.88
C ALA A 17 8.21 -16.61 -12.60
N ASN A 18 9.01 -17.39 -11.88
CA ASN A 18 8.67 -17.92 -10.54
C ASN A 18 9.00 -16.95 -9.40
N SER A 19 9.70 -15.87 -9.68
CA SER A 19 9.99 -14.85 -8.67
C SER A 19 8.84 -13.85 -8.67
N GLY A 20 8.04 -13.71 -7.61
CA GLY A 20 7.07 -12.60 -7.47
C GLY A 20 7.70 -11.19 -7.49
N ILE A 21 9.01 -11.08 -7.75
CA ILE A 21 9.86 -9.90 -7.72
C ILE A 21 9.48 -8.86 -8.80
N PRO A 22 9.16 -9.21 -10.06
CA PRO A 22 8.76 -8.23 -11.08
C PRO A 22 7.41 -7.56 -10.75
N PHE A 23 6.46 -8.31 -10.19
CA PHE A 23 5.16 -7.74 -9.80
C PHE A 23 5.26 -6.86 -8.56
N PHE A 24 6.08 -7.26 -7.57
CA PHE A 24 6.32 -6.46 -6.38
C PHE A 24 7.03 -5.13 -6.71
N THR A 25 8.05 -5.15 -7.57
CA THR A 25 8.79 -3.95 -7.99
C THR A 25 7.95 -3.01 -8.88
N GLN A 26 7.10 -3.55 -9.76
CA GLN A 26 6.13 -2.74 -10.50
C GLN A 26 5.10 -2.11 -9.56
N SER A 27 4.59 -2.86 -8.59
CA SER A 27 3.60 -2.37 -7.62
C SER A 27 4.15 -1.20 -6.77
N ILE A 28 5.39 -1.31 -6.27
CA ILE A 28 6.05 -0.22 -5.52
C ILE A 28 6.11 1.07 -6.34
N THR A 29 6.44 0.98 -7.63
CA THR A 29 6.56 2.14 -8.50
C THR A 29 5.22 2.89 -8.61
N TYR A 30 4.11 2.16 -8.79
CA TYR A 30 2.78 2.77 -8.85
C TYR A 30 2.34 3.34 -7.49
N GLN A 31 2.71 2.71 -6.38
CA GLN A 31 2.44 3.23 -5.04
C GLN A 31 3.16 4.57 -4.79
N PHE A 32 4.41 4.73 -5.25
CA PHE A 32 5.12 6.01 -5.17
C PHE A 32 4.40 7.12 -5.96
N TYR A 33 3.92 6.82 -7.16
CA TYR A 33 3.16 7.80 -7.94
C TYR A 33 1.82 8.14 -7.29
N LEU A 34 1.14 7.17 -6.67
CA LEU A 34 -0.11 7.39 -5.94
C LEU A 34 0.07 8.16 -4.64
N LEU A 35 1.28 8.19 -4.06
CA LEU A 35 1.53 8.93 -2.83
C LEU A 35 1.21 10.42 -3.00
N ILE A 36 1.53 11.03 -4.15
CA ILE A 36 1.25 12.45 -4.40
C ILE A 36 -0.26 12.77 -4.32
N PRO A 37 -1.16 12.13 -5.11
CA PRO A 37 -2.58 12.39 -5.01
C PRO A 37 -3.18 11.97 -3.66
N ILE A 38 -2.67 10.90 -3.02
CA ILE A 38 -3.05 10.52 -1.65
C ILE A 38 -2.79 11.67 -0.69
N LEU A 39 -1.56 12.18 -0.63
CA LEU A 39 -1.19 13.26 0.29
C LEU A 39 -2.01 14.54 0.05
N VAL A 40 -2.30 14.87 -1.20
CA VAL A 40 -3.13 16.04 -1.55
C VAL A 40 -4.56 15.87 -1.02
N ILE A 41 -5.18 14.72 -1.25
CA ILE A 41 -6.56 14.44 -0.81
C ILE A 41 -6.65 14.41 0.71
N GLU A 42 -5.72 13.74 1.37
CA GLU A 42 -5.70 13.66 2.83
C GLU A 42 -5.46 15.03 3.46
N ALA A 43 -4.49 15.81 2.96
CA ALA A 43 -4.26 17.16 3.43
C ALA A 43 -5.50 18.05 3.26
N TYR A 44 -6.23 17.90 2.15
CA TYR A 44 -7.49 18.59 1.92
C TYR A 44 -8.58 18.18 2.93
N ILE A 45 -8.74 16.87 3.20
CA ILE A 45 -9.72 16.34 4.16
C ILE A 45 -9.39 16.82 5.58
N HIS A 46 -8.12 16.71 6.01
CA HIS A 46 -7.65 17.19 7.30
C HIS A 46 -7.87 18.69 7.47
N ARG A 47 -7.57 19.49 6.44
CA ARG A 47 -7.86 20.92 6.46
C ARG A 47 -9.35 21.19 6.65
N LYS A 48 -10.22 20.47 5.94
CA LYS A 48 -11.67 20.68 6.00
C LYS A 48 -12.27 20.28 7.35
N ILE A 49 -11.81 19.19 7.94
CA ILE A 49 -12.37 18.64 9.18
C ILE A 49 -11.72 19.26 10.42
N LEU A 50 -10.39 19.28 10.48
CA LEU A 50 -9.62 19.75 11.63
C LEU A 50 -9.37 21.26 11.62
N LYS A 51 -9.80 21.96 10.56
CA LYS A 51 -9.64 23.42 10.36
C LYS A 51 -8.20 23.91 10.46
N LEU A 52 -7.23 23.06 10.08
CA LEU A 52 -5.81 23.38 10.12
C LEU A 52 -5.35 24.16 8.87
N GLY A 53 -4.24 24.89 9.01
CA GLY A 53 -3.57 25.52 7.86
C GLY A 53 -3.01 24.46 6.89
N ILE A 54 -2.94 24.78 5.59
CA ILE A 54 -2.58 23.82 4.55
C ILE A 54 -1.22 23.15 4.78
N GLY A 55 -0.20 23.91 5.22
CA GLY A 55 1.12 23.36 5.53
C GLY A 55 1.11 22.37 6.68
N ARG A 56 0.28 22.63 7.72
CA ARG A 56 0.13 21.72 8.86
C ARG A 56 -0.64 20.47 8.47
N SER A 57 -1.71 20.60 7.68
CA SER A 57 -2.45 19.44 7.14
C SER A 57 -1.57 18.56 6.24
N LEU A 58 -0.75 19.17 5.39
CA LEU A 58 0.18 18.43 4.52
C LEU A 58 1.27 17.72 5.34
N SER A 59 1.83 18.39 6.34
CA SER A 59 2.82 17.79 7.24
C SER A 59 2.24 16.61 8.02
N ILE A 60 0.97 16.71 8.46
CA ILE A 60 0.28 15.60 9.11
C ILE A 60 0.11 14.44 8.14
N ALA A 61 -0.51 14.67 6.97
CA ALA A 61 -0.72 13.62 5.96
C ALA A 61 0.60 12.93 5.58
N LEU A 62 1.68 13.70 5.38
CA LEU A 62 3.01 13.17 5.07
C LEU A 62 3.54 12.31 6.21
N SER A 63 3.51 12.82 7.44
CA SER A 63 4.04 12.12 8.59
C SER A 63 3.25 10.83 8.84
N THR A 64 1.92 10.90 8.81
CA THR A 64 1.06 9.75 9.07
C THR A 64 1.23 8.65 8.02
N ASN A 65 1.30 8.99 6.72
CA ASN A 65 1.59 8.00 5.67
C ASN A 65 2.97 7.37 5.82
N ILE A 66 4.01 8.14 6.15
CA ILE A 66 5.37 7.60 6.34
C ILE A 66 5.36 6.62 7.52
N PHE A 67 4.79 7.03 8.66
CA PHE A 67 4.74 6.19 9.85
C PHE A 67 3.87 4.94 9.64
N SER A 68 2.69 5.07 9.02
CA SER A 68 1.80 3.94 8.75
C SER A 68 2.40 2.97 7.74
N THR A 69 3.11 3.46 6.72
CA THR A 69 3.84 2.62 5.76
C THR A 69 5.00 1.87 6.41
N LEU A 70 5.82 2.55 7.22
CA LEU A 70 6.96 1.91 7.89
C LEU A 70 6.52 0.86 8.92
N LEU A 71 5.54 1.21 9.76
CA LEU A 71 5.03 0.29 10.79
C LEU A 71 4.21 -0.84 10.17
N GLY A 72 3.33 -0.52 9.22
CA GLY A 72 2.51 -1.50 8.49
C GLY A 72 3.38 -2.47 7.68
N GLY A 73 4.38 -1.94 6.95
CA GLY A 73 5.33 -2.76 6.19
C GLY A 73 6.17 -3.67 7.08
N THR A 74 6.68 -3.15 8.20
CA THR A 74 7.43 -3.97 9.17
C THR A 74 6.56 -5.06 9.78
N PHE A 75 5.34 -4.73 10.18
CA PHE A 75 4.38 -5.69 10.73
C PHE A 75 4.02 -6.77 9.71
N PHE A 76 3.78 -6.39 8.46
CA PHE A 76 3.53 -7.32 7.37
C PHE A 76 4.70 -8.28 7.16
N VAL A 77 5.94 -7.77 7.07
CA VAL A 77 7.14 -8.61 6.91
C VAL A 77 7.30 -9.59 8.07
N LEU A 78 7.09 -9.15 9.31
CA LEU A 78 7.19 -10.01 10.49
C LEU A 78 6.11 -11.11 10.47
N LEU A 79 4.87 -10.77 10.14
CA LEU A 79 3.80 -11.76 9.97
C LEU A 79 4.16 -12.75 8.86
N SER A 80 4.50 -12.27 7.66
CA SER A 80 4.87 -13.13 6.54
C SER A 80 6.06 -14.05 6.85
N SER A 81 7.06 -13.56 7.59
CA SER A 81 8.21 -14.37 8.02
C SER A 81 7.81 -15.49 9.00
N SER A 82 6.76 -15.27 9.80
CA SER A 82 6.20 -16.29 10.69
C SER A 82 5.44 -17.39 9.90
N TYR A 83 4.97 -17.05 8.69
CA TYR A 83 4.30 -17.98 7.78
C TYR A 83 5.22 -18.55 6.69
N CYS A 84 6.54 -18.33 6.77
CA CYS A 84 7.57 -18.73 5.78
C CYS A 84 7.59 -20.23 5.42
N CYS A 85 6.88 -21.07 6.16
CA CYS A 85 6.82 -22.52 5.95
C CYS A 85 5.47 -23.03 5.39
N LEU A 86 4.53 -22.15 5.03
CA LEU A 86 3.30 -22.57 4.34
C LEU A 86 3.55 -22.69 2.83
N SER A 87 3.44 -23.92 2.31
CA SER A 87 3.59 -24.28 0.89
C SER A 87 2.50 -23.71 -0.04
N TYR A 88 1.88 -22.59 0.30
CA TYR A 88 0.88 -21.97 -0.54
C TYR A 88 1.55 -21.05 -1.56
N SER A 89 1.76 -21.62 -2.75
CA SER A 89 2.03 -20.86 -3.97
C SER A 89 0.70 -20.26 -4.43
N PHE A 90 0.29 -19.12 -3.88
CA PHE A 90 -0.84 -18.37 -4.43
C PHE A 90 -0.32 -17.42 -5.52
N PRO A 91 -0.63 -17.66 -6.81
CA PRO A 91 -0.21 -16.78 -7.89
C PRO A 91 -1.15 -15.55 -8.04
N LEU A 92 -1.89 -15.17 -7.00
CA LEU A 92 -2.90 -14.11 -7.06
C LEU A 92 -2.45 -12.85 -6.31
N LEU A 93 -1.23 -12.39 -6.62
CA LEU A 93 -0.62 -11.17 -6.06
C LEU A 93 -1.59 -9.98 -5.96
N PRO A 94 -2.45 -9.67 -6.95
CA PRO A 94 -3.41 -8.57 -6.83
C PRO A 94 -4.56 -8.86 -5.85
N LEU A 95 -5.06 -10.10 -5.80
CA LEU A 95 -6.14 -10.48 -4.88
C LEU A 95 -5.66 -10.49 -3.43
N GLU A 96 -4.44 -10.97 -3.20
CA GLU A 96 -3.79 -10.91 -1.89
C GLU A 96 -3.62 -9.47 -1.42
N LEU A 97 -3.24 -8.56 -2.33
CA LEU A 97 -3.21 -7.12 -2.04
C LEU A 97 -4.60 -6.60 -1.63
N MET A 98 -5.66 -6.90 -2.37
CA MET A 98 -7.03 -6.47 -2.04
C MET A 98 -7.46 -6.97 -0.64
N VAL A 99 -7.19 -8.24 -0.32
CA VAL A 99 -7.55 -8.82 0.99
C VAL A 99 -6.70 -8.22 2.11
N THR A 100 -5.41 -7.99 1.87
CA THR A 100 -4.48 -7.42 2.88
C THR A 100 -4.68 -5.93 3.10
N LEU A 101 -5.27 -5.21 2.14
CA LEU A 101 -5.64 -3.80 2.29
C LEU A 101 -6.68 -3.58 3.41
N VAL A 102 -7.58 -4.54 3.67
CA VAL A 102 -8.60 -4.42 4.74
C VAL A 102 -7.98 -4.35 6.14
N PRO A 103 -7.13 -5.29 6.59
CA PRO A 103 -6.45 -5.18 7.88
C PRO A 103 -5.44 -4.02 7.91
N MET A 104 -4.78 -3.71 6.79
CA MET A 104 -3.90 -2.54 6.71
C MET A 104 -4.66 -1.23 6.92
N PHE A 105 -5.88 -1.09 6.37
CA PHE A 105 -6.73 0.08 6.57
C PHE A 105 -7.04 0.31 8.05
N LEU A 106 -7.45 -0.74 8.76
CA LEU A 106 -7.76 -0.66 10.18
C LEU A 106 -6.51 -0.26 10.98
N MET A 107 -5.37 -0.90 10.71
CA MET A 107 -4.11 -0.58 11.36
C MET A 107 -3.68 0.87 11.09
N SER A 108 -3.80 1.32 9.84
CA SER A 108 -3.49 2.70 9.45
C SER A 108 -4.35 3.69 10.24
N VAL A 109 -5.67 3.54 10.22
CA VAL A 109 -6.59 4.42 10.96
C VAL A 109 -6.26 4.47 12.45
N LEU A 110 -5.98 3.32 13.08
CA LEU A 110 -5.67 3.25 14.51
C LEU A 110 -4.35 3.96 14.83
N LEU A 111 -3.29 3.69 14.05
CA LEU A 111 -1.98 4.29 14.24
C LEU A 111 -2.01 5.79 14.00
N GLU A 112 -2.63 6.22 12.91
CA GLU A 112 -2.72 7.63 12.55
C GLU A 112 -3.60 8.42 13.51
N ALA A 113 -4.72 7.84 13.96
CA ALA A 113 -5.52 8.44 15.02
C ALA A 113 -4.71 8.58 16.31
N ALA A 114 -3.93 7.56 16.71
CA ALA A 114 -3.08 7.64 17.90
C ALA A 114 -2.02 8.74 17.77
N LEU A 115 -1.32 8.82 16.63
CA LEU A 115 -0.37 9.89 16.32
C LEU A 115 -1.04 11.27 16.30
N GLY A 116 -2.24 11.36 15.73
CA GLY A 116 -3.06 12.55 15.70
C GLY A 116 -3.41 13.04 17.11
N HIS A 117 -3.83 12.15 18.01
CA HIS A 117 -4.11 12.50 19.40
C HIS A 117 -2.88 13.02 20.15
N LEU A 118 -1.68 12.53 19.83
CA LEU A 118 -0.42 12.99 20.41
C LEU A 118 0.03 14.34 19.84
N ALA A 119 -0.10 14.54 18.52
CA ALA A 119 0.39 15.71 17.80
C ALA A 119 -0.59 16.90 17.80
N LEU A 120 -1.90 16.65 17.84
CA LEU A 120 -2.96 17.66 17.70
C LEU A 120 -3.63 18.00 19.03
N LYS A 121 -2.84 18.33 20.05
CA LYS A 121 -3.34 18.66 21.40
C LYS A 121 -4.34 19.84 21.44
N GLN A 122 -4.33 20.70 20.43
CA GLN A 122 -5.17 21.90 20.32
C GLN A 122 -6.49 21.64 19.58
N VAL A 123 -6.65 20.49 18.93
CA VAL A 123 -7.84 20.14 18.14
C VAL A 123 -8.79 19.33 19.01
N ASP A 124 -10.10 19.48 18.79
CA ASP A 124 -11.10 18.66 19.45
C ASP A 124 -10.89 17.18 19.10
N ARG A 125 -10.69 16.36 20.13
CA ARG A 125 -10.44 14.91 20.00
C ARG A 125 -11.56 14.19 19.27
N SER A 126 -12.80 14.70 19.39
CA SER A 126 -13.97 14.13 18.70
C SER A 126 -13.84 14.18 17.17
N GLN A 127 -13.04 15.10 16.63
CA GLN A 127 -12.87 15.31 15.19
C GLN A 127 -11.65 14.58 14.60
N ILE A 128 -10.72 14.13 15.45
CA ILE A 128 -9.47 13.48 15.02
C ILE A 128 -9.78 12.16 14.30
N LEU A 129 -10.47 11.23 14.96
CA LEU A 129 -10.77 9.91 14.38
C LEU A 129 -11.60 10.00 13.09
N PRO A 130 -12.72 10.76 13.02
CA PRO A 130 -13.46 10.93 11.77
C PRO A 130 -12.63 11.53 10.63
N SER A 131 -11.66 12.39 10.95
CA SER A 131 -10.77 12.95 9.94
C SER A 131 -9.86 11.89 9.33
N PHE A 132 -9.24 11.05 10.15
CA PHE A 132 -8.35 9.98 9.67
C PHE A 132 -9.10 8.86 8.98
N VAL A 133 -10.28 8.46 9.48
CA VAL A 133 -11.15 7.48 8.81
C VAL A 133 -11.51 7.96 7.40
N ARG A 134 -11.99 9.20 7.27
CA ARG A 134 -12.37 9.75 5.96
C ARG A 134 -11.17 9.85 5.02
N ALA A 135 -10.03 10.35 5.52
CA ALA A 135 -8.79 10.42 4.75
C ALA A 135 -8.38 9.04 4.22
N ASN A 136 -8.27 8.04 5.10
CA ASN A 136 -7.88 6.69 4.73
C ASN A 136 -8.88 6.02 3.78
N ILE A 137 -10.19 6.28 3.89
CA ILE A 137 -11.16 5.70 2.93
C ILE A 137 -10.81 6.10 1.50
N PHE A 138 -10.49 7.38 1.26
CA PHE A 138 -10.09 7.82 -0.07
C PHE A 138 -8.76 7.21 -0.52
N SER A 139 -7.78 7.15 0.38
CA SER A 139 -6.46 6.55 0.09
C SER A 139 -6.58 5.09 -0.30
N TYR A 140 -7.37 4.31 0.44
CA TYR A 140 -7.59 2.90 0.16
C TYR A 140 -8.45 2.66 -1.07
N ILE A 141 -9.42 3.52 -1.38
CA ILE A 141 -10.14 3.46 -2.66
C ILE A 141 -9.17 3.65 -3.84
N MET A 142 -8.21 4.58 -3.74
CA MET A 142 -7.21 4.78 -4.79
C MET A 142 -6.28 3.57 -4.94
N LEU A 143 -5.82 2.99 -3.82
CA LEU A 143 -4.99 1.77 -3.83
C LEU A 143 -5.75 0.56 -4.38
N GLU A 144 -7.01 0.39 -4.00
CA GLU A 144 -7.87 -0.69 -4.49
C GLU A 144 -8.14 -0.56 -5.99
N THR A 145 -8.37 0.67 -6.47
CA THR A 145 -8.53 0.94 -7.91
C THR A 145 -7.28 0.52 -8.69
N LEU A 146 -6.09 0.77 -8.14
CA LEU A 146 -4.84 0.30 -8.75
C LEU A 146 -4.74 -1.22 -8.74
N ALA A 147 -5.06 -1.89 -7.63
CA ALA A 147 -5.05 -3.35 -7.54
C ALA A 147 -5.99 -3.99 -8.57
N ILE A 148 -7.20 -3.46 -8.71
CA ILE A 148 -8.18 -3.88 -9.72
C ILE A 148 -7.65 -3.64 -11.13
N ALA A 149 -7.07 -2.47 -11.41
CA ALA A 149 -6.51 -2.16 -12.73
C ALA A 149 -5.37 -3.12 -13.09
N GLN A 150 -4.52 -3.49 -12.12
CA GLN A 150 -3.46 -4.48 -12.31
C GLN A 150 -4.02 -5.89 -12.55
N LEU A 151 -5.08 -6.28 -11.83
CA LEU A 151 -5.76 -7.56 -12.04
C LEU A 151 -6.37 -7.65 -13.45
N ILE A 152 -7.09 -6.61 -13.88
CA ILE A 152 -7.69 -6.54 -15.22
C ILE A 152 -6.59 -6.60 -16.30
N LYS A 153 -5.51 -5.83 -16.13
CA LYS A 153 -4.37 -5.84 -17.05
C LYS A 153 -3.73 -7.23 -17.14
N GLY A 154 -3.51 -7.88 -15.99
CA GLY A 154 -2.96 -9.24 -15.93
C GLY A 154 -3.84 -10.24 -16.68
N TYR A 155 -5.17 -10.14 -16.52
CA TYR A 155 -6.13 -10.98 -17.24
C TYR A 155 -6.09 -10.74 -18.76
N ILE A 156 -6.07 -9.48 -19.21
CA ILE A 156 -6.00 -9.12 -20.64
C ILE A 156 -4.69 -9.60 -21.28
N GLU A 157 -3.57 -9.52 -20.57
CA GLU A 157 -2.26 -9.96 -21.05
C GLU A 157 -2.07 -11.50 -21.02
N GLY A 158 -3.07 -12.25 -20.57
CA GLY A 158 -3.00 -13.71 -20.46
C GLY A 158 -2.07 -14.20 -19.33
N ARG A 159 -1.88 -13.38 -18.29
CA ARG A 159 -1.03 -13.65 -17.11
C ARG A 159 -1.84 -13.92 -15.83
N GLY A 160 -3.17 -14.01 -15.95
CA GLY A 160 -4.12 -14.19 -14.84
C GLY A 160 -4.45 -15.64 -14.52
#